data_AF-X0Y0V9-F1
#
_entry.id   AF-X0Y0V9-F1
#
_cell.length_a   1.000
_cell.length_b   1.000
_cell.length_c   1.000
_cell.angle_alpha   90.00
_cell.angle_beta   90.00
_cell.angle_gamma   90.00
#
_symmetry.space_group_name_H-M   'P 1'
#
loop_
_entity.id
_entity.type
_entity.pdbx_description
1 polymer ?
#
loop_
_entity_poly.entity_id
_entity_poly.type
_entity_poly.pdbx_seq_one_letter_code
_entity_poly.pdbx_strand_id
1 'polypeptide(L)'
;LQLPAECGPCSENTPLFSVYGETGTAYLRNMVGEEYDGTWSMVEALPTTYEGEILQPSVSGYSECSTYGFQVSPLQEMGGFIPSALYTRKLDIEWPLESYDDHQIYFSPRTFESPYSVYYNRYKYTEGTLNSATPILNQRYLSIPWQLLDNLRSLAESIIQDYDTPFEKLKALEAYLKENYEYDENYNLSPSDIDPVEWFLFHEQRGVCANFNSAFVLLARSVGLPARLVGGYLIDPVSESQTVGAKQRHAYA
;
A
#
# COMPACT_ATOMS: atom_id res chain seq x y z
N LEU A 1 2.52 -12.70 6.75
CA LEU A 1 3.62 -12.59 5.76
C LEU A 1 4.57 -11.57 6.35
N GLN A 2 5.83 -11.92 6.63
CA GLN A 2 6.86 -10.88 6.67
C GLN A 2 6.62 -10.07 5.38
N LEU A 3 6.31 -8.77 5.46
CA LEU A 3 6.63 -7.86 4.34
C LEU A 3 8.04 -8.27 4.00
N PRO A 4 8.26 -8.94 2.85
CA PRO A 4 9.32 -9.92 2.70
C PRO A 4 10.52 -9.33 3.39
N ALA A 5 10.89 -9.92 4.53
CA ALA A 5 12.09 -9.49 5.21
C ALA A 5 13.10 -9.44 4.08
N GLU A 6 13.58 -8.22 3.87
CA GLU A 6 14.92 -7.95 3.43
C GLU A 6 15.40 -9.08 2.54
N CYS A 7 15.21 -8.90 1.23
CA CYS A 7 16.00 -9.59 0.23
C CYS A 7 17.29 -10.16 0.87
N GLY A 8 17.32 -11.45 1.20
CA GLY A 8 18.57 -12.05 1.70
C GLY A 8 19.64 -11.72 0.66
N PRO A 9 20.82 -11.28 1.11
CA PRO A 9 21.43 -10.01 0.70
C PRO A 9 21.28 -9.74 -0.81
N CYS A 10 20.13 -9.26 -1.28
CA CYS A 10 20.12 -8.64 -2.60
C CYS A 10 20.79 -7.30 -2.37
N SER A 11 21.87 -7.06 -3.11
CA SER A 11 22.57 -5.79 -3.00
C SER A 11 21.55 -4.67 -3.06
N GLU A 12 21.69 -3.73 -2.14
CA GLU A 12 20.79 -2.59 -1.95
C GLU A 12 20.52 -1.80 -3.26
N ASN A 13 21.38 -1.96 -4.27
CA ASN A 13 21.25 -1.36 -5.60
C ASN A 13 20.80 -2.33 -6.71
N THR A 14 20.19 -3.49 -6.38
CA THR A 14 19.77 -4.47 -7.40
C THR A 14 18.62 -3.87 -8.23
N PRO A 15 18.82 -3.63 -9.54
CA PRO A 15 17.75 -3.13 -10.41
C PRO A 15 16.78 -4.27 -10.72
N LEU A 16 15.47 -4.00 -10.60
CA LEU A 16 14.43 -5.02 -10.79
C LEU A 16 13.72 -4.85 -12.13
N PHE A 17 13.32 -3.62 -12.46
CA PHE A 17 12.64 -3.28 -13.70
C PHE A 17 12.81 -1.79 -14.03
N SER A 18 12.61 -1.43 -15.29
CA SER A 18 12.51 -0.04 -15.75
C SER A 18 11.04 0.34 -15.95
N VAL A 19 10.73 1.61 -15.71
CA VAL A 19 9.43 2.22 -16.01
C VAL A 19 9.64 3.31 -17.06
N TYR A 20 8.83 3.29 -18.12
CA TYR A 20 8.88 4.25 -19.23
C TYR A 20 7.53 4.98 -19.38
N GLY A 21 7.60 6.30 -19.46
CA GLY A 21 6.46 7.23 -19.48
C GLY A 21 6.10 7.76 -18.09
N GLU A 22 5.67 9.02 -18.03
CA GLU A 22 5.14 9.63 -16.80
C GLU A 22 3.98 8.81 -16.24
N THR A 23 4.15 8.27 -15.03
CA THR A 23 3.12 7.43 -14.41
C THR A 23 2.02 8.27 -13.77
N GLY A 24 2.28 9.50 -13.37
CA GLY A 24 1.34 10.33 -12.62
C GLY A 24 1.00 9.81 -11.21
N THR A 25 1.62 8.72 -10.75
CA THR A 25 1.47 8.13 -9.41
C THR A 25 2.83 7.81 -8.81
N ALA A 26 3.01 8.09 -7.53
CA ALA A 26 4.25 7.73 -6.82
C ALA A 26 4.30 6.25 -6.43
N TYR A 27 3.21 5.49 -6.60
CA TYR A 27 3.10 4.13 -6.09
C TYR A 27 2.72 3.13 -7.18
N LEU A 28 3.53 2.07 -7.30
CA LEU A 28 3.16 0.84 -7.99
C LEU A 28 2.82 -0.23 -6.96
N ARG A 29 1.55 -0.62 -6.90
CA ARG A 29 1.03 -1.65 -6.00
C ARG A 29 1.48 -3.04 -6.44
N ASN A 30 1.82 -3.87 -5.47
CA ASN A 30 2.12 -5.29 -5.63
C ASN A 30 1.24 -6.14 -4.69
N MET A 31 1.06 -5.69 -3.45
CA MET A 31 0.38 -6.47 -2.41
C MET A 31 -0.55 -5.61 -1.56
N VAL A 32 -1.43 -6.28 -0.82
CA VAL A 32 -2.32 -5.67 0.18
C VAL A 32 -2.32 -6.55 1.44
N GLY A 33 -2.08 -5.94 2.60
CA GLY A 33 -2.17 -6.56 3.92
C GLY A 33 -3.52 -6.26 4.57
N GLU A 34 -4.26 -7.31 4.90
CA GLU A 34 -5.61 -7.24 5.45
C GLU A 34 -5.64 -7.71 6.91
N GLU A 35 -5.05 -8.86 7.20
CA GLU A 35 -4.93 -9.41 8.56
C GLU A 35 -3.56 -9.08 9.16
N TYR A 36 -3.53 -8.95 10.49
CA TYR A 36 -2.34 -8.63 11.24
C TYR A 36 -2.23 -9.49 12.50
N ASP A 37 -1.10 -10.18 12.67
CA ASP A 37 -0.77 -11.04 13.82
C ASP A 37 0.64 -10.79 14.36
N GLY A 38 1.15 -9.58 14.15
CA GLY A 38 2.58 -9.23 14.22
C GLY A 38 3.21 -9.14 12.83
N THR A 39 2.59 -9.79 11.84
CA THR A 39 2.91 -9.62 10.42
C THR A 39 1.65 -9.38 9.59
N TRP A 40 1.79 -8.75 8.41
CA TRP A 40 0.64 -8.53 7.52
C TRP A 40 0.42 -9.74 6.62
N SER A 41 -0.82 -10.18 6.48
CA SER A 41 -1.22 -11.21 5.50
C SER A 41 -2.40 -10.73 4.67
N MET A 42 -2.47 -11.23 3.45
CA MET A 42 -3.67 -11.14 2.64
C MET A 42 -4.61 -12.27 3.08
N VAL A 43 -5.91 -11.97 3.20
CA VAL A 43 -6.89 -13.06 3.36
C VAL A 43 -6.97 -13.79 2.03
N GLU A 44 -7.02 -15.13 2.04
CA GLU A 44 -7.21 -15.90 0.81
C GLU A 44 -8.48 -15.45 0.09
N ALA A 45 -8.29 -14.66 -0.96
CA ALA A 45 -9.33 -14.29 -1.90
C ALA A 45 -9.22 -15.21 -3.11
N LEU A 46 -10.36 -15.65 -3.63
CA LEU A 46 -10.38 -16.43 -4.87
C LEU A 46 -10.12 -15.47 -6.04
N PRO A 47 -9.04 -15.66 -6.80
CA PRO A 47 -8.78 -14.82 -7.96
C PRO A 47 -9.81 -15.09 -9.07
N THR A 48 -10.03 -14.07 -9.90
CA THR A 48 -10.71 -14.21 -11.19
C THR A 48 -9.67 -14.22 -12.31
N THR A 49 -9.99 -14.84 -13.44
CA THR A 49 -9.10 -14.77 -14.61
C THR A 49 -9.28 -13.43 -15.31
N TYR A 50 -8.17 -12.73 -15.53
CA TYR A 50 -8.08 -11.51 -16.32
C TYR A 50 -7.50 -11.84 -17.70
N GLU A 51 -8.25 -11.59 -18.77
CA GLU A 51 -7.94 -11.97 -20.16
C GLU A 51 -7.44 -10.77 -20.99
N GLY A 52 -7.10 -9.65 -20.34
CA GLY A 52 -6.69 -8.42 -21.02
C GLY A 52 -7.84 -7.49 -21.37
N GLU A 53 -9.03 -7.71 -20.80
CA GLU A 53 -10.19 -6.84 -20.98
C GLU A 53 -9.99 -5.44 -20.38
N ILE A 54 -10.85 -4.50 -20.79
CA ILE A 54 -10.88 -3.15 -20.21
C ILE A 54 -11.73 -3.19 -18.94
N LEU A 55 -11.07 -2.93 -17.81
CA LEU A 55 -11.67 -2.79 -16.49
C LEU A 55 -12.32 -1.41 -16.33
N GLN A 56 -13.44 -1.39 -15.60
CA GLN A 56 -14.20 -0.19 -15.28
C GLN A 56 -14.33 -0.03 -13.76
N PRO A 57 -13.35 0.59 -13.09
CA PRO A 57 -13.42 0.84 -11.66
C PRO A 57 -14.67 1.68 -11.32
N SER A 58 -15.46 1.21 -10.33
CA SER A 58 -16.62 1.94 -9.84
C SER A 58 -16.19 3.08 -8.91
N VAL A 59 -15.87 4.24 -9.49
CA VAL A 59 -15.42 5.43 -8.75
C VAL A 59 -16.36 6.61 -9.01
N SER A 60 -16.76 7.30 -7.95
CA SER A 60 -17.66 8.47 -8.00
C SER A 60 -17.15 9.62 -7.14
N GLY A 61 -17.72 10.82 -7.31
CA GLY A 61 -17.42 11.99 -6.47
C GLY A 61 -16.11 12.72 -6.81
N TYR A 62 -15.37 12.27 -7.81
CA TYR A 62 -14.16 12.95 -8.27
C TYR A 62 -14.48 14.27 -8.99
N SER A 63 -13.59 15.25 -8.87
CA SER A 63 -13.66 16.52 -9.60
C SER A 63 -12.91 16.47 -10.94
N GLU A 64 -11.89 15.61 -11.03
CA GLU A 64 -11.07 15.42 -12.22
C GLU A 64 -10.70 13.94 -12.37
N CYS A 65 -10.67 13.46 -13.60
CA CYS A 65 -10.17 12.13 -13.95
C CYS A 65 -9.20 12.27 -15.12
N SER A 66 -7.96 11.83 -14.92
CA SER A 66 -6.91 11.80 -15.94
C SER A 66 -6.51 10.35 -16.19
N THR A 67 -6.28 9.99 -17.45
CA THR A 67 -5.78 8.66 -17.81
C THR A 67 -4.28 8.73 -18.07
N TYR A 68 -3.54 7.78 -17.51
CA TYR A 68 -2.11 7.62 -17.72
C TYR A 68 -1.81 6.25 -18.33
N GLY A 69 -0.74 6.17 -19.11
CA GLY A 69 -0.24 4.95 -19.70
C GLY A 69 1.29 4.92 -19.59
N PHE A 70 1.83 3.83 -19.05
CA PHE A 70 3.27 3.64 -18.90
C PHE A 70 3.64 2.18 -19.14
N GLN A 71 4.89 1.92 -19.51
CA GLN A 71 5.42 0.59 -19.71
C GLN A 71 6.32 0.18 -18.55
N VAL A 72 6.20 -1.06 -18.11
CA VAL A 72 7.12 -1.70 -17.17
C VAL A 72 7.92 -2.74 -17.95
N SER A 73 9.25 -2.64 -17.90
CA SER A 73 10.17 -3.57 -18.55
C SER A 73 11.02 -4.29 -17.51
N PRO A 74 10.88 -5.61 -17.36
CA PRO A 74 11.74 -6.41 -16.47
C PRO A 74 13.23 -6.21 -16.79
N LEU A 75 14.07 -6.11 -15.75
CA LEU A 75 15.55 -6.15 -15.87
C LEU A 75 16.13 -7.48 -15.36
N GLN A 76 15.27 -8.30 -14.78
CA GLN A 76 15.46 -9.67 -14.34
C GLN A 76 14.14 -10.40 -14.53
N GLU A 77 14.16 -11.73 -14.52
CA GLU A 77 12.94 -12.54 -14.57
C GLU A 77 11.94 -12.10 -13.48
N MET A 78 10.71 -11.77 -13.90
CA MET A 78 9.60 -11.37 -13.04
C MET A 78 8.51 -12.44 -13.04
N GLY A 79 7.71 -12.49 -11.97
CA GLY A 79 6.58 -13.41 -11.83
C GLY A 79 5.80 -13.12 -10.54
N GLY A 80 4.73 -13.85 -10.30
CA GLY A 80 3.87 -13.62 -9.14
C GLY A 80 3.14 -12.28 -9.22
N PHE A 81 2.97 -11.58 -8.10
CA PHE A 81 2.30 -10.28 -8.09
C PHE A 81 3.09 -9.21 -8.86
N ILE A 82 2.47 -8.68 -9.91
CA ILE A 82 3.13 -7.73 -10.81
C ILE A 82 2.82 -6.27 -10.40
N PRO A 83 3.80 -5.35 -10.51
CA PRO A 83 3.59 -3.93 -10.24
C PRO A 83 2.53 -3.31 -11.14
N SER A 84 1.56 -2.62 -10.54
CA SER A 84 0.54 -1.87 -11.28
C SER A 84 0.03 -0.65 -10.50
N ALA A 85 -0.78 0.20 -11.12
CA ALA A 85 -1.37 1.37 -10.48
C ALA A 85 -2.77 1.07 -9.88
N LEU A 86 -3.14 1.79 -8.82
CA LEU A 86 -4.51 1.80 -8.32
C LEU A 86 -5.47 2.27 -9.44
N TYR A 87 -6.66 1.66 -9.55
CA TYR A 87 -7.63 1.93 -10.63
C TYR A 87 -7.09 1.65 -12.04
N THR A 88 -6.26 0.61 -12.16
CA THR A 88 -5.88 0.03 -13.46
C THR A 88 -7.12 -0.29 -14.29
N ARG A 89 -7.09 0.17 -15.53
CA ARG A 89 -8.11 -0.07 -16.56
C ARG A 89 -7.70 -1.17 -17.51
N LYS A 90 -6.41 -1.30 -17.79
CA LYS A 90 -5.90 -2.33 -18.68
C LYS A 90 -4.45 -2.65 -18.33
N LEU A 91 -4.15 -3.93 -18.26
CA LEU A 91 -2.79 -4.45 -18.37
C LEU A 91 -2.64 -5.07 -19.75
N ASP A 92 -1.77 -4.48 -20.56
CA ASP A 92 -1.46 -5.00 -21.89
C ASP A 92 -0.29 -5.97 -21.76
N ILE A 93 -0.63 -7.25 -21.60
CA ILE A 93 0.27 -8.36 -21.38
C ILE A 93 -0.22 -9.58 -22.18
N GLU A 94 0.69 -10.40 -22.70
CA GLU A 94 0.36 -11.41 -23.72
C GLU A 94 -0.34 -12.68 -23.18
N TRP A 95 -0.69 -12.71 -21.89
CA TRP A 95 -1.30 -13.89 -21.27
C TRP A 95 -2.28 -13.54 -20.16
N PRO A 96 -3.15 -14.49 -19.79
CA PRO A 96 -4.10 -14.27 -18.72
C PRO A 96 -3.40 -14.12 -17.36
N LEU A 97 -3.92 -13.23 -16.53
CA LEU A 97 -3.49 -13.03 -15.15
C LEU A 97 -4.56 -13.52 -14.17
N GLU A 98 -4.16 -13.74 -12.93
CA GLU A 98 -5.08 -13.81 -11.80
C GLU A 98 -5.34 -12.39 -11.27
N SER A 99 -6.60 -11.95 -11.25
CA SER A 99 -7.03 -10.67 -10.69
C SER A 99 -7.64 -10.84 -9.31
N TYR A 100 -7.26 -9.95 -8.40
CA TYR A 100 -7.81 -9.85 -7.05
C TYR A 100 -8.53 -8.50 -6.96
N ASP A 101 -9.81 -8.48 -7.35
CA ASP A 101 -10.53 -7.23 -7.66
C ASP A 101 -10.66 -6.26 -6.46
N ASP A 102 -10.90 -6.78 -5.24
CA ASP A 102 -10.99 -5.97 -4.01
C ASP A 102 -9.65 -5.29 -3.67
N HIS A 103 -8.55 -6.00 -3.94
CA HIS A 103 -7.17 -5.56 -3.68
C HIS A 103 -6.61 -4.71 -4.82
N GLN A 104 -7.17 -4.84 -6.03
CA GLN A 104 -6.68 -4.26 -7.28
C GLN A 104 -5.21 -4.59 -7.54
N ILE A 105 -4.88 -5.88 -7.43
CA ILE A 105 -3.56 -6.45 -7.73
C ILE A 105 -3.73 -7.62 -8.69
N TYR A 106 -2.64 -7.94 -9.38
CA TYR A 106 -2.63 -8.94 -10.43
C TYR A 106 -1.45 -9.87 -10.23
N PHE A 107 -1.68 -11.16 -10.41
CA PHE A 107 -0.68 -12.21 -10.25
C PHE A 107 -0.46 -12.91 -11.59
N SER A 108 0.80 -13.01 -12.00
CA SER A 108 1.20 -13.79 -13.15
C SER A 108 1.55 -15.22 -12.71
N PRO A 109 0.84 -16.25 -13.20
CA PRO A 109 1.10 -17.65 -12.86
C PRO A 109 2.39 -18.20 -13.50
N ARG A 110 3.02 -17.40 -14.37
CA ARG A 110 4.27 -17.74 -15.05
C ARG A 110 5.29 -16.62 -14.90
N THR A 111 6.56 -16.98 -15.02
CA THR A 111 7.64 -16.00 -15.10
C THR A 111 7.74 -15.40 -16.50
N PHE A 112 8.33 -14.21 -16.61
CA PHE A 112 8.46 -13.46 -17.84
C PHE A 112 9.57 -12.40 -17.79
N GLU A 113 10.08 -12.04 -18.97
CA GLU A 113 11.04 -10.95 -19.19
C GLU A 113 10.52 -9.89 -20.17
N SER A 114 9.42 -10.17 -20.87
CA SER A 114 8.81 -9.22 -21.81
C SER A 114 8.20 -8.02 -21.07
N PRO A 115 8.27 -6.81 -21.65
CA PRO A 115 7.60 -5.64 -21.09
C PRO A 115 6.07 -5.77 -21.15
N TYR A 116 5.38 -5.07 -20.27
CA TYR A 116 3.92 -4.92 -20.28
C TYR A 116 3.54 -3.46 -20.07
N SER A 117 2.35 -3.07 -20.55
CA SER A 117 1.85 -1.70 -20.38
C SER A 117 0.73 -1.64 -19.36
N VAL A 118 0.75 -0.59 -18.54
CA VAL A 118 -0.29 -0.30 -17.55
C VAL A 118 -1.04 0.96 -18.00
N TYR A 119 -2.36 0.86 -18.09
CA TYR A 119 -3.24 2.01 -18.30
C TYR A 119 -4.16 2.14 -17.09
N TYR A 120 -4.23 3.31 -16.48
CA TYR A 120 -5.05 3.53 -15.28
C TYR A 120 -5.66 4.93 -15.24
N ASN A 121 -6.66 5.10 -14.38
CA ASN A 121 -7.27 6.40 -14.10
C ASN A 121 -6.78 6.96 -12.77
N ARG A 122 -6.33 8.22 -12.80
CA ARG A 122 -6.08 9.01 -11.61
C ARG A 122 -7.27 9.93 -11.35
N TYR A 123 -7.87 9.77 -10.18
CA TYR A 123 -8.98 10.61 -9.73
C TYR A 123 -8.48 11.66 -8.74
N LYS A 124 -8.95 12.89 -8.88
CA LYS A 124 -8.78 13.94 -7.86
C LYS A 124 -10.11 14.27 -7.21
N TYR A 125 -10.07 14.62 -5.94
CA TYR A 125 -11.24 14.95 -5.14
C TYR A 125 -11.08 16.34 -4.54
N THR A 126 -12.19 17.04 -4.36
CA THR A 126 -12.18 18.28 -3.57
C THR A 126 -12.09 17.96 -2.09
N GLU A 127 -11.57 18.90 -1.30
CA GLU A 127 -11.55 18.79 0.16
C GLU A 127 -12.96 18.58 0.74
N GLY A 128 -13.97 19.29 0.22
CA GLY A 128 -15.36 19.10 0.65
C GLY A 128 -15.90 17.69 0.37
N THR A 129 -15.49 17.07 -0.74
CA THR A 129 -15.82 15.66 -1.02
C THR A 129 -15.17 14.72 -0.02
N LEU A 130 -13.89 14.95 0.31
CA LEU A 130 -13.14 14.11 1.23
C LEU A 130 -13.69 14.22 2.67
N ASN A 131 -13.98 15.44 3.14
CA ASN A 131 -14.55 15.70 4.46
C ASN A 131 -15.95 15.07 4.64
N SER A 132 -16.76 15.03 3.57
CA SER A 132 -18.09 14.41 3.62
C SER A 132 -18.09 12.91 3.32
N ALA A 133 -16.94 12.32 2.98
CA ALA A 133 -16.84 10.91 2.64
C ALA A 133 -17.04 10.03 3.89
N THR A 134 -17.82 8.95 3.72
CA THR A 134 -17.95 7.90 4.71
C THR A 134 -17.22 6.65 4.21
N PRO A 135 -16.35 6.03 5.04
CA PRO A 135 -15.66 4.82 4.62
C PRO A 135 -16.65 3.67 4.44
N ILE A 136 -16.39 2.83 3.44
CA ILE A 136 -17.12 1.57 3.26
C ILE A 136 -16.66 0.62 4.37
N LEU A 137 -17.59 0.19 5.21
CA LEU A 137 -17.29 -0.73 6.30
C LEU A 137 -16.97 -2.12 5.75
N ASN A 138 -15.76 -2.58 6.02
CA ASN A 138 -15.33 -3.96 5.77
C ASN A 138 -14.70 -4.50 7.06
N GLN A 139 -15.28 -5.57 7.60
CA GLN A 139 -14.80 -6.18 8.86
C GLN A 139 -13.35 -6.65 8.77
N ARG A 140 -12.88 -7.09 7.57
CA ARG A 140 -11.47 -7.44 7.36
C ARG A 140 -10.54 -6.25 7.63
N TYR A 141 -10.99 -5.05 7.29
CA TYR A 141 -10.23 -3.81 7.47
C TYR A 141 -10.44 -3.17 8.83
N LEU A 142 -11.07 -3.86 9.78
CA LEU A 142 -11.23 -3.45 11.17
C LEU A 142 -10.54 -4.41 12.14
N SER A 143 -10.09 -5.57 11.66
CA SER A 143 -9.45 -6.59 12.51
C SER A 143 -8.13 -6.09 13.10
N ILE A 144 -7.96 -6.36 14.39
CA ILE A 144 -6.80 -5.99 15.22
C ILE A 144 -6.61 -7.06 16.30
N PRO A 145 -5.37 -7.50 16.60
CA PRO A 145 -5.09 -8.35 17.74
C PRO A 145 -5.61 -7.73 19.04
N TRP A 146 -6.36 -8.50 19.83
CA TRP A 146 -7.01 -7.99 21.03
C TRP A 146 -6.01 -7.45 22.07
N GLN A 147 -4.79 -7.97 22.09
CA GLN A 147 -3.71 -7.53 22.98
C GLN A 147 -3.27 -6.09 22.69
N LEU A 148 -3.40 -5.63 21.43
CA LEU A 148 -3.00 -4.28 21.02
C LEU A 148 -4.13 -3.26 21.18
N LEU A 149 -5.38 -3.73 21.24
CA LEU A 149 -6.56 -2.89 21.04
C LEU A 149 -6.63 -1.72 22.03
N ASP A 150 -6.47 -1.98 23.32
CA ASP A 150 -6.68 -0.96 24.35
C ASP A 150 -5.63 0.15 24.28
N ASN A 151 -4.34 -0.21 24.11
CA ASN A 151 -3.25 0.76 24.01
C ASN A 151 -3.36 1.60 22.72
N LEU A 152 -3.63 0.95 21.58
CA LEU A 152 -3.77 1.64 20.31
C LEU A 152 -5.00 2.54 20.26
N ARG A 153 -6.14 2.08 20.80
CA ARG A 153 -7.35 2.89 20.89
C ARG A 153 -7.13 4.11 21.77
N SER A 154 -6.52 3.95 22.94
CA SER A 154 -6.25 5.06 23.86
C SER A 154 -5.38 6.14 23.20
N LEU A 155 -4.32 5.74 22.49
CA LEU A 155 -3.48 6.65 21.73
C LEU A 155 -4.26 7.33 20.60
N ALA A 156 -4.95 6.54 19.77
CA ALA A 156 -5.71 7.05 18.64
C ALA A 156 -6.79 8.05 19.08
N GLU A 157 -7.59 7.75 20.10
CA GLU A 157 -8.62 8.64 20.66
C GLU A 157 -8.04 9.97 21.12
N SER A 158 -6.86 9.97 21.76
CA SER A 158 -6.17 11.20 22.16
C SER A 158 -5.74 12.08 20.99
N ILE A 159 -5.38 11.46 19.86
CA ILE A 159 -4.97 12.17 18.64
C ILE A 159 -6.18 12.76 17.92
N ILE A 160 -7.30 12.01 17.88
CA ILE A 160 -8.44 12.34 17.04
C ILE A 160 -9.56 13.13 17.73
N GLN A 161 -9.41 13.45 19.02
CA GLN A 161 -10.48 14.02 19.87
C GLN A 161 -11.11 15.31 19.33
N ASP A 162 -10.35 16.13 18.60
CA ASP A 162 -10.79 17.43 18.07
C ASP A 162 -11.30 17.36 16.62
N TYR A 163 -11.45 16.15 16.06
CA TYR A 163 -11.82 15.94 14.67
C TYR A 163 -13.12 15.16 14.55
N ASP A 164 -13.99 15.58 13.65
CA ASP A 164 -15.33 15.01 13.49
C ASP A 164 -15.37 13.95 12.38
N THR A 165 -14.82 14.29 11.21
CA THR A 165 -14.99 13.46 10.00
C THR A 165 -13.95 12.34 9.92
N PRO A 166 -14.27 11.19 9.28
CA PRO A 166 -13.30 10.13 9.05
C PRO A 166 -12.02 10.60 8.36
N PHE A 167 -12.14 11.51 7.38
CA PHE A 167 -10.99 12.06 6.67
C PHE A 167 -10.09 12.88 7.59
N GLU A 168 -10.65 13.81 8.37
CA GLU A 168 -9.87 14.61 9.32
C GLU A 168 -9.16 13.75 10.36
N LYS A 169 -9.86 12.73 10.89
CA LYS A 169 -9.28 11.77 11.84
C LYS A 169 -8.07 11.02 11.25
N LEU A 170 -8.20 10.52 10.02
CA LEU A 170 -7.08 9.86 9.33
C LEU A 170 -5.93 10.84 9.07
N LYS A 171 -6.22 12.08 8.67
CA LYS A 171 -5.19 13.12 8.48
C LYS A 171 -4.48 13.47 9.79
N ALA A 172 -5.20 13.48 10.91
CA ALA A 172 -4.62 13.71 12.24
C ALA A 172 -3.68 12.58 12.66
N LEU A 173 -4.07 11.32 12.46
CA LEU A 173 -3.21 10.16 12.72
C LEU A 173 -1.94 10.20 11.85
N GLU A 174 -2.06 10.53 10.56
CA GLU A 174 -0.92 10.68 9.66
C GLU A 174 0.03 11.79 10.13
N ALA A 175 -0.51 12.96 10.48
CA ALA A 175 0.28 14.10 10.94
C ALA A 175 0.99 13.78 12.25
N TYR A 176 0.29 13.19 13.23
CA TYR A 176 0.86 12.77 14.50
C TYR A 176 2.06 11.84 14.32
N LEU A 177 1.93 10.82 13.45
CA LEU A 177 3.04 9.91 13.18
C LEU A 177 4.23 10.64 12.54
N LYS A 178 3.99 11.55 11.59
CA LYS A 178 5.06 12.34 10.95
C LYS A 178 5.77 13.30 11.89
N GLU A 179 5.08 13.81 12.90
CA GLU A 179 5.59 14.83 13.81
C GLU A 179 6.31 14.23 15.03
N ASN A 180 5.92 13.02 15.46
CA ASN A 180 6.38 12.43 16.72
C ASN A 180 7.35 11.24 16.55
N TYR A 181 7.55 10.75 15.34
CA TYR A 181 8.37 9.58 15.05
C TYR A 181 9.40 9.89 13.96
N GLU A 182 10.55 9.22 14.00
CA GLU A 182 11.65 9.45 13.07
C GLU A 182 11.80 8.29 12.06
N TYR A 183 12.04 8.64 10.79
CA TYR A 183 12.40 7.65 9.78
C TYR A 183 13.89 7.34 9.88
N ASP A 184 14.24 6.13 10.32
CA ASP A 184 15.61 5.67 10.50
C ASP A 184 15.73 4.19 10.12
N GLU A 185 16.61 3.87 9.17
CA GLU A 185 16.89 2.49 8.77
C GLU A 185 17.74 1.73 9.79
N ASN A 186 18.36 2.44 10.75
CA ASN A 186 19.20 1.88 11.82
C ASN A 186 18.46 1.76 13.17
N TYR A 187 17.14 1.66 13.15
CA TYR A 187 16.31 1.44 14.34
C TYR A 187 16.53 0.05 14.96
N ASN A 188 16.21 -0.10 16.25
CA ASN A 188 16.27 -1.41 16.90
C ASN A 188 15.00 -2.21 16.66
N LEU A 189 15.16 -3.48 16.28
CA LEU A 189 14.05 -4.43 16.16
C LEU A 189 13.38 -4.68 17.51
N SER A 190 12.09 -5.02 17.49
CA SER A 190 11.35 -5.34 18.70
C SER A 190 11.90 -6.61 19.37
N PRO A 191 11.88 -6.68 20.71
CA PRO A 191 12.01 -7.94 21.43
C PRO A 191 10.98 -8.97 20.94
N SER A 192 11.33 -10.26 21.00
CA SER A 192 10.48 -11.34 20.46
C SER A 192 9.11 -11.47 21.14
N ASP A 193 8.96 -10.91 22.33
CA ASP A 193 7.76 -10.92 23.16
C ASP A 193 6.93 -9.62 23.06
N ILE A 194 7.38 -8.63 22.28
CA ILE A 194 6.68 -7.37 22.06
C ILE A 194 6.32 -7.23 20.58
N ASP A 195 5.08 -6.85 20.30
CA ASP A 195 4.62 -6.63 18.94
C ASP A 195 5.43 -5.50 18.26
N PRO A 196 5.83 -5.64 16.98
CA PRO A 196 6.63 -4.63 16.29
C PRO A 196 5.98 -3.24 16.21
N VAL A 197 4.65 -3.15 16.13
CA VAL A 197 3.94 -1.86 16.09
C VAL A 197 3.83 -1.26 17.49
N GLU A 198 3.58 -2.08 18.52
CA GLU A 198 3.64 -1.64 19.91
C GLU A 198 5.04 -1.09 20.26
N TRP A 199 6.10 -1.83 19.90
CA TRP A 199 7.48 -1.42 20.09
C TRP A 199 7.78 -0.09 19.40
N PHE A 200 7.38 0.06 18.13
CA PHE A 200 7.57 1.30 17.39
C PHE A 200 6.85 2.48 18.06
N LEU A 201 5.58 2.31 18.44
CA LEU A 201 4.74 3.40 18.96
C LEU A 201 5.15 3.86 20.36
N PHE A 202 5.52 2.93 21.24
CA PHE A 202 5.65 3.20 22.68
C PHE A 202 7.08 3.08 23.22
N HIS A 203 8.03 2.57 22.42
CA HIS A 203 9.41 2.35 22.87
C HIS A 203 10.47 2.93 21.91
N GLU A 204 10.56 2.43 20.69
CA GLU A 204 11.65 2.75 19.77
C GLU A 204 11.51 4.12 19.12
N GLN A 205 10.28 4.51 18.76
CA GLN A 205 9.94 5.79 18.11
C GLN A 205 10.66 6.10 16.79
N ARG A 206 11.40 5.12 16.27
CA ARG A 206 12.17 5.16 15.02
C ARG A 206 11.83 3.93 14.18
N GLY A 207 11.77 4.09 12.88
CA GLY A 207 11.50 2.95 12.00
C GLY A 207 11.44 3.34 10.53
N VAL A 208 10.95 2.41 9.72
CA VAL A 208 10.86 2.56 8.26
C VAL A 208 9.41 2.59 7.80
N CYS A 209 9.19 2.70 6.48
CA CYS A 209 7.85 2.79 5.89
C CYS A 209 6.87 1.73 6.38
N ALA A 210 7.35 0.50 6.62
CA ALA A 210 6.56 -0.58 7.19
C ALA A 210 6.02 -0.26 8.59
N ASN A 211 6.85 0.27 9.50
CA ASN A 211 6.44 0.60 10.87
C ASN A 211 5.40 1.72 10.87
N PHE A 212 5.67 2.83 10.16
CA PHE A 212 4.77 3.98 10.07
C PHE A 212 3.40 3.60 9.51
N ASN A 213 3.36 2.87 8.39
CA ASN A 213 2.09 2.52 7.76
C ASN A 213 1.34 1.41 8.51
N SER A 214 2.05 0.50 9.17
CA SER A 214 1.41 -0.48 10.07
C SER A 214 0.77 0.20 11.28
N ALA A 215 1.49 1.14 11.91
CA ALA A 215 0.97 1.94 13.01
C ALA A 215 -0.24 2.77 12.59
N PHE A 216 -0.15 3.46 11.44
CA PHE A 216 -1.27 4.22 10.88
C PHE A 216 -2.53 3.35 10.71
N VAL A 217 -2.39 2.19 10.06
CA VAL A 217 -3.51 1.28 9.82
C VAL A 217 -4.09 0.79 11.14
N LEU A 218 -3.27 0.32 12.09
CA LEU A 218 -3.78 -0.23 13.34
C LEU A 218 -4.38 0.82 14.28
N LEU A 219 -3.83 2.04 14.30
CA LEU A 219 -4.44 3.17 15.01
C LEU A 219 -5.82 3.50 14.42
N ALA A 220 -5.93 3.62 13.09
CA ALA A 220 -7.21 3.86 12.43
C ALA A 220 -8.24 2.75 12.75
N ARG A 221 -7.83 1.48 12.65
CA ARG A 221 -8.69 0.33 12.95
C ARG A 221 -9.18 0.31 14.40
N SER A 222 -8.32 0.68 15.35
CA SER A 222 -8.64 0.67 16.79
C SER A 222 -9.81 1.58 17.17
N VAL A 223 -10.05 2.63 16.37
CA VAL A 223 -11.15 3.60 16.50
C VAL A 223 -12.26 3.41 15.46
N GLY A 224 -12.29 2.25 14.79
CA GLY A 224 -13.38 1.86 13.88
C GLY A 224 -13.28 2.43 12.46
N LEU A 225 -12.13 2.98 12.06
CA LEU A 225 -11.90 3.46 10.69
C LEU A 225 -11.24 2.33 9.87
N PRO A 226 -11.91 1.82 8.81
CA PRO A 226 -11.35 0.72 8.04
C PRO A 226 -10.14 1.19 7.23
N ALA A 227 -9.02 0.49 7.40
CA ALA A 227 -7.75 0.77 6.74
C ALA A 227 -7.03 -0.54 6.36
N ARG A 228 -6.11 -0.50 5.40
CA ARG A 228 -5.33 -1.66 4.96
C ARG A 228 -3.91 -1.26 4.60
N LEU A 229 -2.95 -2.14 4.84
CA LEU A 229 -1.59 -1.92 4.38
C LEU A 229 -1.51 -2.23 2.88
N VAL A 230 -0.72 -1.48 2.14
CA VAL A 230 -0.39 -1.73 0.75
C VAL A 230 1.11 -1.79 0.61
N GLY A 231 1.61 -2.79 -0.10
CA GLY A 231 3.04 -2.94 -0.41
C GLY A 231 3.28 -2.85 -1.90
N GLY A 232 4.43 -2.32 -2.28
CA GLY A 232 4.75 -2.03 -3.67
C GLY A 232 6.08 -1.32 -3.82
N TYR A 233 6.13 -0.39 -4.76
CA TYR A 233 7.31 0.42 -5.07
C TYR A 233 6.98 1.91 -5.07
N LEU A 234 7.87 2.71 -4.49
CA LEU A 234 7.88 4.16 -4.55
C LEU A 234 8.68 4.61 -5.78
N ILE A 235 8.04 5.35 -6.67
CA ILE A 235 8.60 5.81 -7.95
C ILE A 235 8.43 7.32 -8.12
N ASP A 236 9.15 7.91 -9.06
CA ASP A 236 8.96 9.31 -9.46
C ASP A 236 7.78 9.43 -10.44
N PRO A 237 6.66 10.09 -10.07
CA PRO A 237 5.48 10.17 -10.93
C PRO A 237 5.67 10.98 -12.22
N VAL A 238 6.68 11.85 -12.30
CA VAL A 238 6.92 12.75 -13.45
C VAL A 238 8.15 12.36 -14.27
N SER A 239 8.79 11.25 -13.94
CA SER A 239 9.92 10.76 -14.71
C SER A 239 9.45 10.02 -15.97
N GLU A 240 9.98 10.43 -17.12
CA GLU A 240 9.77 9.75 -18.41
C GLU A 240 10.49 8.39 -18.51
N SER A 241 11.52 8.17 -17.69
CA SER A 241 12.25 6.91 -17.65
C SER A 241 12.99 6.78 -16.31
N GLN A 242 12.76 5.68 -15.60
CA GLN A 242 13.43 5.39 -14.33
C GLN A 242 13.67 3.91 -14.12
N THR A 243 14.75 3.58 -13.41
CA THR A 243 15.03 2.23 -12.95
C THR A 243 14.55 2.05 -11.52
N VAL A 244 13.74 1.03 -11.29
CA VAL A 244 13.22 0.67 -9.97
C VAL A 244 14.00 -0.52 -9.43
N GLY A 245 14.60 -0.34 -8.25
CA GLY A 245 15.40 -1.35 -7.57
C GLY A 245 14.80 -1.79 -6.23
N ALA A 246 15.53 -2.65 -5.52
CA ALA A 246 15.12 -3.18 -4.22
C ALA A 246 14.87 -2.08 -3.16
N LYS A 247 15.65 -0.99 -3.17
CA LYS A 247 15.48 0.17 -2.27
C LYS A 247 14.15 0.90 -2.41
N GLN A 248 13.55 0.86 -3.60
CA GLN A 248 12.28 1.51 -3.83
C GLN A 248 11.09 0.69 -3.30
N ARG A 249 11.29 -0.50 -2.73
CA ARG A 249 10.22 -1.21 -2.04
C ARG A 249 9.64 -0.33 -0.94
N HIS A 250 8.32 -0.24 -0.89
CA HIS A 250 7.65 0.68 0.00
C HIS A 250 6.32 0.11 0.47
N ALA A 251 5.99 0.38 1.73
CA ALA A 251 4.67 0.18 2.29
C ALA A 251 3.95 1.52 2.42
N TYR A 252 2.66 1.56 2.12
CA TYR A 252 1.78 2.73 2.23
C TYR A 252 0.38 2.30 2.67
N ALA A 253 -0.48 3.26 3.04
CA ALA A 253 -1.85 3.01 3.48
C ALA A 253 -2.83 4.05 2.90
#